data_AF-A0A937XK87-F1
#
_entry.id   AF-A0A937XK87-F1
#
_cell.length_a   1.000
_cell.length_b   1.000
_cell.length_c   1.000
_cell.angle_alpha   90.00
_cell.angle_beta   90.00
_cell.angle_gamma   90.00
#
_symmetry.space_group_name_H-M   'P 1'
#
loop_
_entity.id
_entity.type
_entity.pdbx_description
1 polymer ?
#
loop_
_entity_poly.entity_id
_entity_poly.type
_entity_poly.pdbx_seq_one_letter_code
_entity_poly.pdbx_strand_id
1 'polypeptide(L)'
;MNPMTIVFWQGNKIHELDRSQSDRSLLDYLRLQAGVHSVKEGCAQGDCGACAVVLVCSSDNSLRRSSDKNQQRSSDNSKQRFSDTTQLRIRAVNACIKPLISVDQSLVFCASDLQPEHPVIQSMLKTDSSQCGFCTPGFVMSLYAAFLQAAQQAEPCVKDREKAIEIFSGNLCRCTGYVSLIEAALALDEQTKPDIDWLAVVHKGLEALGANADHSIYRPLGHSIDDSESRLINSASAQPMSPLEACLRAKAASPKAWFVAGATDLGLYLSRKHEKPEALFDLCRIPELMISRHDESGWRIGAARPLELVFDEMLNDWPELQEYVAQFAGRPIRSSASLGGNLVSASPIGDCIPLLWVLDARLRLKSWDRHADMICDRELTMDEFIKGYRQTDLGSDELIESIWVPTSSKGLQLHARKVSKRWEDDISSVSMVVAFSVNANRVFERLSIAFGGVAEQVIRIHALESLLLGRIISEPLLLEAGDVLQKMVRPIDDARASAAYRRAICHELFEEFITIAMAQSTANSKELSH
;
A
#
# COMPACT_ATOMS: atom_id res chain seq x y z
N MET A 1 2.12 27.69 14.72
CA MET A 1 1.01 26.93 15.38
C MET A 1 1.57 26.20 16.60
N ASN A 2 0.74 25.71 17.54
CA ASN A 2 1.26 24.90 18.65
C ASN A 2 1.81 23.58 18.05
N PRO A 3 3.09 23.21 18.23
CA PRO A 3 3.67 21.97 17.67
C PRO A 3 2.97 20.68 18.14
N MET A 4 2.04 20.80 19.09
CA MET A 4 1.28 19.72 19.69
C MET A 4 -0.07 19.43 19.02
N THR A 5 -0.37 20.00 17.84
CA THR A 5 -1.66 19.76 17.15
C THR A 5 -1.55 18.93 15.87
N ILE A 6 -2.61 18.18 15.57
CA ILE A 6 -2.94 17.55 14.28
C ILE A 6 -3.89 18.51 13.57
N VAL A 7 -3.59 18.87 12.32
CA VAL A 7 -4.42 19.77 11.53
C VAL A 7 -4.76 19.12 10.19
N PHE A 8 -6.04 18.98 9.89
CA PHE A 8 -6.49 18.53 8.56
C PHE A 8 -7.75 19.28 8.15
N TRP A 9 -8.05 19.26 6.86
CA TRP A 9 -9.20 19.95 6.32
C TRP A 9 -10.24 18.96 5.82
N GLN A 10 -11.49 19.12 6.22
CA GLN A 10 -12.60 18.28 5.81
C GLN A 10 -13.63 19.10 5.06
N GLY A 11 -13.82 18.83 3.77
CA GLY A 11 -14.80 19.50 2.92
C GLY A 11 -14.56 21.01 2.74
N ASN A 12 -14.95 21.84 3.72
CA ASN A 12 -14.63 23.28 3.79
C ASN A 12 -14.19 23.74 5.19
N LYS A 13 -13.93 22.79 6.10
CA LYS A 13 -13.72 23.03 7.54
C LYS A 13 -12.32 22.59 7.97
N ILE A 14 -11.61 23.45 8.69
CA ILE A 14 -10.35 23.08 9.35
C ILE A 14 -10.67 22.37 10.67
N HIS A 15 -9.98 21.27 10.93
CA HIS A 15 -9.98 20.57 12.20
C HIS A 15 -8.59 20.68 12.84
N GLU A 16 -8.53 21.20 14.06
CA GLU A 16 -7.32 21.27 14.87
C GLU A 16 -7.54 20.43 16.14
N LEU A 17 -6.66 19.46 16.36
CA LEU A 17 -6.80 18.47 17.44
C LEU A 17 -5.51 18.36 18.24
N ASP A 18 -5.66 18.12 19.54
CA ASP A 18 -4.51 17.76 20.38
C ASP A 18 -3.91 16.41 19.93
N ARG A 19 -2.58 16.32 19.89
CA ARG A 19 -1.85 15.10 19.52
C ARG A 19 -2.09 13.94 20.47
N SER A 20 -2.62 14.15 21.66
CA SER A 20 -3.09 13.07 22.55
C SER A 20 -4.16 12.16 21.92
N GLN A 21 -4.73 12.56 20.77
CA GLN A 21 -5.72 11.78 20.02
C GLN A 21 -5.12 11.09 18.78
N SER A 22 -3.79 11.05 18.65
CA SER A 22 -3.10 10.54 17.45
C SER A 22 -3.48 9.11 17.06
N ASP A 23 -3.74 8.25 18.05
CA ASP A 23 -4.12 6.84 17.92
C ASP A 23 -5.62 6.62 17.65
N ARG A 24 -6.46 7.65 17.82
CA ARG A 24 -7.88 7.55 17.51
C ARG A 24 -8.10 7.35 16.02
N SER A 25 -9.04 6.48 15.66
CA SER A 25 -9.41 6.30 14.25
C SER A 25 -10.05 7.57 13.69
N LEU A 26 -9.79 7.85 12.41
CA LEU A 26 -10.41 8.94 11.67
C LEU A 26 -11.95 8.77 11.67
N LEU A 27 -12.43 7.53 11.57
CA LEU A 27 -13.85 7.21 11.63
C LEU A 27 -14.50 7.67 12.94
N ASP A 28 -13.92 7.31 14.08
CA ASP A 28 -14.47 7.66 15.40
C ASP A 28 -14.46 9.16 15.63
N TYR A 29 -13.43 9.84 15.16
CA TYR A 29 -13.38 11.29 15.25
C TYR A 29 -14.45 11.94 14.39
N LEU A 30 -14.52 11.58 13.11
CA LEU A 30 -15.49 12.14 12.16
C LEU A 30 -16.93 11.94 12.67
N ARG A 31 -17.27 10.73 13.13
CA ARG A 31 -18.63 10.40 13.57
C ARG A 31 -18.95 10.97 14.94
N LEU A 32 -18.13 10.68 15.95
CA LEU A 32 -18.51 10.89 17.35
C LEU A 32 -18.17 12.30 17.85
N GLN A 33 -17.25 13.01 17.19
CA GLN A 33 -16.82 14.34 17.63
C GLN A 33 -17.07 15.42 16.57
N ALA A 34 -16.82 15.15 15.30
CA ALA A 34 -17.05 16.14 14.24
C ALA A 34 -18.52 16.16 13.74
N GLY A 35 -19.33 15.16 14.09
CA GLY A 35 -20.75 15.06 13.69
C GLY A 35 -20.94 14.68 12.21
N VAL A 36 -19.91 14.18 11.53
CA VAL A 36 -19.93 13.77 10.13
C VAL A 36 -20.43 12.32 10.04
N HIS A 37 -21.75 12.16 10.02
CA HIS A 37 -22.39 10.83 10.05
C HIS A 37 -22.51 10.15 8.68
N SER A 38 -22.06 10.80 7.59
CA SER A 38 -22.06 10.21 6.24
C SER A 38 -21.11 9.01 6.16
N VAL A 39 -20.00 9.04 6.89
CA VAL A 39 -19.05 7.91 7.01
C VAL A 39 -19.61 6.88 7.99
N LYS A 40 -19.60 5.59 7.60
CA LYS A 40 -20.23 4.50 8.37
C LYS A 40 -19.22 3.50 8.89
N GLU A 41 -19.51 2.94 10.07
CA GLU A 41 -18.80 1.77 10.57
C GLU A 41 -19.53 0.50 10.13
N GLY A 42 -18.90 -0.29 9.27
CA GLY A 42 -19.44 -1.59 8.84
C GLY A 42 -18.73 -2.79 9.47
N CYS A 43 -17.39 -2.85 9.35
CA CYS A 43 -16.59 -3.99 9.82
C CYS A 43 -15.44 -3.62 10.78
N ALA A 44 -15.03 -2.35 10.82
CA ALA A 44 -13.88 -1.85 11.58
C ALA A 44 -12.52 -2.51 11.26
N GLN A 45 -12.38 -3.15 10.09
CA GLN A 45 -11.14 -3.85 9.69
C GLN A 45 -10.69 -3.55 8.25
N GLY A 46 -11.41 -2.69 7.53
CA GLY A 46 -11.05 -2.26 6.18
C GLY A 46 -11.70 -3.03 5.02
N ASP A 47 -12.40 -4.13 5.29
CA ASP A 47 -12.94 -5.02 4.26
C ASP A 47 -14.22 -4.53 3.55
N CYS A 48 -15.02 -3.69 4.21
CA CYS A 48 -16.37 -3.37 3.69
C CYS A 48 -16.44 -2.08 2.86
N GLY A 49 -15.45 -1.19 2.99
CA GLY A 49 -15.43 0.12 2.33
C GLY A 49 -16.53 1.12 2.76
N ALA A 50 -17.45 0.77 3.67
CA ALA A 50 -18.53 1.68 4.11
C ALA A 50 -18.00 2.95 4.81
N CYS A 51 -16.77 2.90 5.32
CA CYS A 51 -16.05 4.02 5.92
C CYS A 51 -15.10 4.73 4.94
N ALA A 52 -15.21 4.48 3.63
CA ALA A 52 -14.31 5.09 2.66
C ALA A 52 -14.47 6.62 2.69
N VAL A 53 -13.33 7.31 2.65
CA VAL A 53 -13.19 8.77 2.50
C VAL A 53 -12.12 9.03 1.46
N VAL A 54 -12.14 10.20 0.81
CA VAL A 54 -11.06 10.60 -0.08
C VAL A 54 -10.03 11.39 0.70
N LEU A 55 -8.77 10.98 0.61
CA LEU A 55 -7.62 11.67 1.17
C LEU A 55 -6.79 12.27 0.04
N VAL A 56 -6.53 13.58 0.11
CA VAL A 56 -5.68 14.29 -0.83
C VAL A 56 -4.51 14.94 -0.12
N CYS A 57 -3.31 14.74 -0.66
CA CYS A 57 -2.11 15.47 -0.27
C CYS A 57 -1.29 15.87 -1.51
N SER A 58 -0.46 16.90 -1.37
CA SER A 58 0.50 17.27 -2.42
C SER A 58 1.53 16.14 -2.58
N SER A 59 1.78 15.69 -3.82
CA SER A 59 2.80 14.67 -4.11
C SER A 59 4.22 15.24 -4.08
N ASP A 60 4.35 16.56 -4.22
CA ASP A 60 5.61 17.25 -4.31
C ASP A 60 6.14 17.62 -2.91
N ASN A 61 7.10 16.84 -2.42
CA ASN A 61 7.89 17.25 -1.25
C ASN A 61 8.80 18.46 -1.56
N SER A 62 8.96 18.83 -2.85
CA SER A 62 9.78 19.97 -3.28
C SER A 62 9.15 21.34 -2.93
N LEU A 63 7.82 21.44 -2.88
CA LEU A 63 7.09 22.63 -2.41
C LEU A 63 7.32 22.95 -0.92
N ARG A 64 8.02 22.07 -0.19
CA ARG A 64 8.39 22.25 1.22
C ARG A 64 9.81 22.79 1.41
N ARG A 65 10.56 22.98 0.31
CA ARG A 65 11.85 23.70 0.27
C ARG A 65 11.67 25.08 -0.36
N SER A 66 10.98 25.97 0.34
CA SER A 66 11.10 27.42 0.10
C SER A 66 11.40 28.11 1.42
N SER A 67 12.61 27.87 1.91
CA SER A 67 13.30 28.79 2.83
C SER A 67 14.69 29.13 2.30
N ASP A 68 14.89 29.06 0.98
CA ASP A 68 16.03 29.70 0.33
C ASP A 68 15.78 31.21 0.31
N LYS A 69 16.39 31.90 1.28
CA LYS A 69 16.40 33.36 1.46
C LYS A 69 17.09 34.14 0.33
N ASN A 70 17.10 33.64 -0.90
CA ASN A 70 17.76 34.28 -2.04
C ASN A 70 16.86 34.44 -3.28
N GLN A 71 15.54 34.56 -3.11
CA GLN A 71 14.74 35.25 -4.12
C GLN A 71 14.60 36.72 -3.73
N GLN A 72 15.20 37.55 -4.59
CA GLN A 72 15.23 39.00 -4.48
C GLN A 72 13.85 39.58 -4.22
N ARG A 73 13.83 40.56 -3.32
CA ARG A 73 12.71 41.48 -3.05
C ARG A 73 12.11 42.01 -4.37
N SER A 74 11.00 41.42 -4.81
CA SER A 74 9.97 42.17 -5.53
C SER A 74 8.85 42.46 -4.55
N SER A 75 8.58 43.74 -4.36
CA SER A 75 7.45 44.25 -3.60
C SER A 75 6.17 44.00 -4.39
N ASP A 76 5.59 42.82 -4.27
CA ASP A 76 4.20 42.60 -4.66
C ASP A 76 3.58 41.51 -3.77
N ASN A 77 2.44 41.84 -3.14
CA ASN A 77 1.67 40.95 -2.27
C ASN A 77 0.92 39.87 -3.08
N SER A 78 1.64 39.08 -3.90
CA SER A 78 1.05 37.97 -4.63
C SER A 78 1.03 36.72 -3.73
N LYS A 79 -0.16 36.36 -3.27
CA LYS A 79 -0.47 35.06 -2.67
C LYS A 79 0.13 33.97 -3.57
N GLN A 80 0.93 33.09 -2.97
CA GLN A 80 1.54 31.93 -3.62
C GLN A 80 0.42 31.01 -4.12
N ARG A 81 -0.02 31.21 -5.37
CA ARG A 81 -1.04 30.37 -6.03
C ARG A 81 -0.45 28.99 -6.24
N PHE A 82 -1.16 27.94 -5.83
CA PHE A 82 -0.87 26.59 -6.31
C PHE A 82 -0.98 26.62 -7.84
N SER A 83 0.10 26.28 -8.55
CA SER A 83 0.07 26.19 -10.01
C SER A 83 -0.63 24.91 -10.44
N ASP A 84 -1.25 24.93 -11.62
CA ASP A 84 -1.87 23.79 -12.32
C ASP A 84 -0.91 22.59 -12.54
N THR A 85 0.37 22.74 -12.18
CA THR A 85 1.42 21.71 -12.27
C THR A 85 1.63 20.94 -10.97
N THR A 86 0.91 21.25 -9.89
CA THR A 86 1.07 20.54 -8.61
C THR A 86 0.46 19.16 -8.73
N GLN A 87 1.29 18.13 -8.80
CA GLN A 87 0.77 16.77 -8.81
C GLN A 87 0.17 16.43 -7.43
N LEU A 88 -1.05 15.89 -7.43
CA LEU A 88 -1.80 15.53 -6.23
C LEU A 88 -1.81 14.02 -6.08
N ARG A 89 -1.66 13.56 -4.84
CA ARG A 89 -1.93 12.17 -4.47
C ARG A 89 -3.35 12.09 -3.92
N ILE A 90 -4.25 11.62 -4.77
CA ILE A 90 -5.68 11.46 -4.50
C ILE A 90 -5.97 9.98 -4.31
N ARG A 91 -6.58 9.60 -3.19
CA ARG A 91 -6.88 8.19 -2.90
C ARG A 91 -8.12 8.02 -2.04
N ALA A 92 -8.89 6.98 -2.29
CA ALA A 92 -9.87 6.49 -1.33
C ALA A 92 -9.15 5.70 -0.23
N VAL A 93 -9.51 5.91 1.03
CA VAL A 93 -8.93 5.19 2.18
C VAL A 93 -10.01 4.81 3.19
N ASN A 94 -9.77 3.74 3.94
CA ASN A 94 -10.68 3.28 4.99
C ASN A 94 -10.47 4.05 6.30
N ALA A 95 -11.42 4.91 6.66
CA ALA A 95 -11.30 5.73 7.88
C ALA A 95 -11.25 4.90 9.19
N CYS A 96 -11.80 3.68 9.21
CA CYS A 96 -11.87 2.85 10.42
C CYS A 96 -10.52 2.36 10.95
N ILE A 97 -9.53 2.22 10.06
CA ILE A 97 -8.18 1.73 10.38
C ILE A 97 -7.12 2.82 10.23
N LYS A 98 -7.54 4.06 9.95
CA LYS A 98 -6.64 5.19 9.71
C LYS A 98 -6.51 6.02 11.00
N PRO A 99 -5.35 6.02 11.68
CA PRO A 99 -5.17 6.85 12.87
C PRO A 99 -5.10 8.34 12.48
N LEU A 100 -5.59 9.23 13.35
CA LEU A 100 -5.65 10.67 13.08
C LEU A 100 -4.29 11.29 12.73
N ILE A 101 -3.19 10.80 13.31
CA ILE A 101 -1.85 11.32 12.99
C ILE A 101 -1.51 11.20 11.49
N SER A 102 -2.05 10.19 10.81
CA SER A 102 -1.76 9.90 9.41
C SER A 102 -2.57 10.73 8.40
N VAL A 103 -3.45 11.63 8.88
CA VAL A 103 -4.16 12.62 8.04
C VAL A 103 -3.72 14.06 8.32
N ASP A 104 -2.73 14.25 9.20
CA ASP A 104 -2.15 15.58 9.44
C ASP A 104 -1.69 16.22 8.12
N GLN A 105 -1.98 17.51 7.96
CA GLN A 105 -1.70 18.33 6.78
C GLN A 105 -2.29 17.75 5.47
N SER A 106 -3.47 17.12 5.55
CA SER A 106 -4.15 16.54 4.39
C SER A 106 -5.58 17.08 4.23
N LEU A 107 -6.13 16.92 3.03
CA LEU A 107 -7.55 17.14 2.76
C LEU A 107 -8.29 15.81 2.87
N VAL A 108 -9.45 15.84 3.51
CA VAL A 108 -10.37 14.71 3.67
C VAL A 108 -11.72 15.10 3.08
N PHE A 109 -12.25 14.30 2.17
CA PHE A 109 -13.62 14.45 1.68
C PHE A 109 -14.46 13.27 2.11
N CYS A 110 -15.66 13.58 2.58
CA CYS A 110 -16.71 12.65 2.93
C CYS A 110 -17.88 12.82 1.96
N ALA A 111 -18.77 11.82 1.87
CA ALA A 111 -19.91 11.90 0.95
C ALA A 111 -20.84 13.10 1.21
N SER A 112 -20.91 13.58 2.45
CA SER A 112 -21.67 14.79 2.83
C SER A 112 -21.08 16.10 2.29
N ASP A 113 -19.85 16.07 1.77
CA ASP A 113 -19.21 17.26 1.19
C ASP A 113 -19.60 17.48 -0.28
N LEU A 114 -20.13 16.45 -0.93
CA LEU A 114 -20.58 16.52 -2.31
C LEU A 114 -21.99 17.10 -2.38
N GLN A 115 -22.17 18.08 -3.25
CA GLN A 115 -23.49 18.65 -3.52
C GLN A 115 -24.35 17.64 -4.31
N PRO A 116 -25.69 17.69 -4.19
CA PRO A 116 -26.59 16.80 -4.92
C PRO A 116 -26.35 16.78 -6.44
N GLU A 117 -25.95 17.90 -7.02
CA GLU A 117 -25.70 18.09 -8.46
C GLU A 117 -24.35 17.51 -8.93
N HIS A 118 -23.52 17.02 -8.01
CA HIS A 118 -22.22 16.45 -8.34
C HIS A 118 -22.38 15.21 -9.25
N PRO A 119 -21.59 15.06 -10.34
CA PRO A 119 -21.71 13.96 -11.31
C PRO A 119 -21.76 12.57 -10.68
N VAL A 120 -20.89 12.33 -9.69
CA VAL A 120 -20.87 11.08 -8.90
C VAL A 120 -22.20 10.83 -8.17
N ILE A 121 -22.85 11.85 -7.63
CA ILE A 121 -24.17 11.70 -6.98
C ILE A 121 -25.25 11.47 -8.05
N GLN A 122 -25.22 12.24 -9.13
CA GLN A 122 -26.18 12.13 -10.23
C GLN A 122 -26.15 10.76 -10.91
N SER A 123 -24.96 10.18 -11.13
CA SER A 123 -24.84 8.86 -11.75
C SER A 123 -25.42 7.75 -10.85
N MET A 124 -25.26 7.89 -9.53
CA MET A 124 -25.85 6.97 -8.54
C MET A 124 -27.38 7.08 -8.49
N LEU A 125 -27.93 8.29 -8.61
CA LEU A 125 -29.37 8.54 -8.64
C LEU A 125 -30.02 8.05 -9.94
N LYS A 126 -29.39 8.30 -11.10
CA LYS A 126 -29.90 7.90 -12.43
C LYS A 126 -30.09 6.39 -12.58
N THR A 127 -29.33 5.61 -11.82
CA THR A 127 -29.24 4.15 -11.94
C THR A 127 -29.84 3.41 -10.76
N ASP A 128 -30.51 4.11 -9.83
CA ASP A 128 -31.08 3.52 -8.61
C ASP A 128 -30.04 2.68 -7.82
N SER A 129 -28.82 3.20 -7.72
CA SER A 129 -27.65 2.51 -7.14
C SER A 129 -27.65 2.46 -5.61
N SER A 130 -28.80 2.60 -4.98
CA SER A 130 -28.95 2.61 -3.54
C SER A 130 -30.29 2.02 -3.11
N GLN A 131 -30.24 1.02 -2.23
CA GLN A 131 -31.44 0.45 -1.58
C GLN A 131 -31.47 0.84 -0.10
N CYS A 132 -30.82 0.07 0.78
CA CYS A 132 -30.75 0.41 2.21
C CYS A 132 -29.94 1.67 2.52
N GLY A 133 -29.10 2.13 1.57
CA GLY A 133 -28.31 3.35 1.69
C GLY A 133 -27.06 3.26 2.56
N PHE A 134 -26.81 2.16 3.27
CA PHE A 134 -25.72 2.09 4.26
C PHE A 134 -24.33 2.11 3.63
N CYS A 135 -24.10 1.33 2.56
CA CYS A 135 -22.81 1.28 1.87
C CYS A 135 -22.61 2.44 0.87
N THR A 136 -23.70 3.11 0.46
CA THR A 136 -23.71 4.11 -0.61
C THR A 136 -22.66 5.21 -0.42
N PRO A 137 -22.46 5.81 0.78
CA PRO A 137 -21.40 6.79 1.00
C PRO A 137 -20.00 6.28 0.66
N GLY A 138 -19.71 5.01 0.95
CA GLY A 138 -18.42 4.40 0.65
C GLY A 138 -18.18 4.24 -0.85
N PHE A 139 -19.21 3.78 -1.59
CA PHE A 139 -19.16 3.69 -3.06
C PHE A 139 -18.99 5.07 -3.71
N VAL A 140 -19.72 6.08 -3.22
CA VAL A 140 -19.59 7.47 -3.67
C VAL A 140 -18.15 7.96 -3.48
N MET A 141 -17.50 7.68 -2.35
CA MET A 141 -16.12 8.11 -2.11
C MET A 141 -15.09 7.37 -2.96
N SER A 142 -15.26 6.07 -3.19
CA SER A 142 -14.38 5.33 -4.12
C SER A 142 -14.50 5.86 -5.55
N LEU A 143 -15.73 6.12 -6.03
CA LEU A 143 -15.97 6.70 -7.35
C LEU A 143 -15.49 8.15 -7.43
N TYR A 144 -15.65 8.94 -6.37
CA TYR A 144 -15.16 10.32 -6.32
C TYR A 144 -13.63 10.41 -6.34
N ALA A 145 -12.91 9.51 -5.68
CA ALA A 145 -11.46 9.45 -5.77
C ALA A 145 -11.02 9.18 -7.22
N ALA A 146 -11.63 8.20 -7.89
CA ALA A 146 -11.33 7.89 -9.29
C ALA A 146 -11.66 9.06 -10.22
N PHE A 147 -12.80 9.73 -10.00
CA PHE A 147 -13.23 10.90 -10.73
C PHE A 147 -12.20 12.05 -10.66
N LEU A 148 -11.71 12.36 -9.46
CA LEU A 148 -10.69 13.40 -9.28
C LEU A 148 -9.34 13.01 -9.88
N GLN A 149 -8.96 11.72 -9.83
CA GLN A 149 -7.74 11.22 -10.49
C GLN A 149 -7.84 11.42 -12.01
N ALA A 150 -8.97 11.06 -12.61
CA ALA A 150 -9.24 11.22 -14.04
C ALA A 150 -9.26 12.70 -14.46
N ALA A 151 -9.87 13.56 -13.64
CA ALA A 151 -9.86 15.02 -13.85
C ALA A 151 -8.44 15.59 -13.86
N GLN A 152 -7.56 15.14 -12.96
CA GLN A 152 -6.15 15.54 -12.94
C GLN A 152 -5.39 15.08 -14.21
N GLN A 153 -5.75 13.92 -14.75
CA GLN A 153 -5.12 13.35 -15.95
C GLN A 153 -5.75 13.86 -17.25
N ALA A 154 -6.86 14.60 -17.17
CA ALA A 154 -7.69 14.99 -18.31
C ALA A 154 -8.15 13.78 -19.15
N GLU A 155 -8.49 12.67 -18.48
CA GLU A 155 -8.93 11.42 -19.09
C GLU A 155 -10.37 11.06 -18.67
N PRO A 156 -11.08 10.22 -19.44
CA PRO A 156 -12.35 9.61 -19.00
C PRO A 156 -12.15 8.79 -17.72
N CYS A 157 -13.10 8.86 -16.79
CA CYS A 157 -12.96 8.19 -15.49
C CYS A 157 -13.18 6.68 -15.59
N VAL A 158 -14.21 6.25 -16.33
CA VAL A 158 -14.63 4.83 -16.35
C VAL A 158 -14.84 4.37 -17.79
N LYS A 159 -13.76 3.84 -18.37
CA LYS A 159 -13.72 3.38 -19.77
C LYS A 159 -14.51 2.09 -20.03
N ASP A 160 -14.56 1.19 -19.06
CA ASP A 160 -15.10 -0.15 -19.19
C ASP A 160 -15.58 -0.73 -17.85
N ARG A 161 -16.17 -1.92 -17.92
CA ARG A 161 -16.75 -2.60 -16.76
C ARG A 161 -15.66 -3.06 -15.78
N GLU A 162 -14.52 -3.48 -16.30
CA GLU A 162 -13.36 -3.90 -15.53
C GLU A 162 -12.87 -2.75 -14.64
N LYS A 163 -12.81 -1.52 -15.18
CA LYS A 163 -12.45 -0.34 -14.41
C LYS A 163 -13.46 -0.03 -13.31
N ALA A 164 -14.75 -0.16 -13.59
CA ALA A 164 -15.79 0.02 -12.58
C ALA A 164 -15.66 -0.99 -11.42
N ILE A 165 -15.40 -2.25 -11.73
CA ILE A 165 -15.13 -3.31 -10.75
C ILE A 165 -13.89 -2.97 -9.93
N GLU A 166 -12.80 -2.57 -10.58
CA GLU A 166 -11.55 -2.20 -9.91
C GLU A 166 -11.76 -1.05 -8.90
N ILE A 167 -12.51 -0.01 -9.27
CA ILE A 167 -12.87 1.14 -8.42
C ILE A 167 -13.62 0.67 -7.17
N PHE A 168 -14.52 -0.30 -7.31
CA PHE A 168 -15.38 -0.81 -6.25
C PHE A 168 -14.86 -2.06 -5.53
N SER A 169 -13.68 -2.57 -5.91
CA SER A 169 -13.08 -3.80 -5.36
C SER A 169 -13.00 -3.85 -3.83
N GLY A 170 -12.94 -2.69 -3.15
CA GLY A 170 -12.93 -2.58 -1.69
C GLY A 170 -14.25 -2.17 -1.04
N ASN A 171 -15.38 -2.26 -1.75
CA ASN A 171 -16.69 -1.84 -1.27
C ASN A 171 -17.70 -2.99 -1.33
N LEU A 172 -18.33 -3.31 -0.19
CA LEU A 172 -19.31 -4.38 -0.10
C LEU A 172 -20.74 -3.82 -0.08
N CYS A 173 -21.59 -4.38 -0.93
CA CYS A 173 -23.04 -4.16 -0.92
C CYS A 173 -23.77 -5.50 -0.77
N ARG A 174 -24.75 -5.54 0.14
CA ARG A 174 -25.59 -6.73 0.34
C ARG A 174 -26.96 -6.66 -0.33
N CYS A 175 -27.35 -5.49 -0.84
CA CYS A 175 -28.72 -5.24 -1.29
C CYS A 175 -28.84 -5.15 -2.82
N THR A 176 -27.95 -4.41 -3.49
CA THR A 176 -28.11 -4.06 -4.91
C THR A 176 -27.71 -5.16 -5.90
N GLY A 177 -26.93 -6.15 -5.45
CA GLY A 177 -26.33 -7.14 -6.37
C GLY A 177 -25.29 -6.55 -7.32
N TYR A 178 -24.78 -5.33 -7.06
CA TYR A 178 -23.72 -4.62 -7.80
C TYR A 178 -24.05 -4.15 -9.22
N VAL A 179 -25.09 -4.67 -9.88
CA VAL A 179 -25.42 -4.31 -11.27
C VAL A 179 -25.62 -2.80 -11.42
N SER A 180 -26.52 -2.21 -10.63
CA SER A 180 -26.78 -0.76 -10.69
C SER A 180 -25.55 0.07 -10.33
N LEU A 181 -24.76 -0.37 -9.34
CA LEU A 181 -23.52 0.33 -8.95
C LEU A 181 -22.52 0.40 -10.11
N ILE A 182 -22.34 -0.70 -10.84
CA ILE A 182 -21.48 -0.74 -12.03
C ILE A 182 -22.04 0.18 -13.13
N GLU A 183 -23.36 0.17 -13.34
CA GLU A 183 -24.01 1.09 -14.28
C GLU A 183 -23.81 2.56 -13.87
N ALA A 184 -23.83 2.90 -12.58
CA ALA A 184 -23.54 4.25 -12.10
C ALA A 184 -22.12 4.71 -12.41
N ALA A 185 -21.14 3.81 -12.30
CA ALA A 185 -19.76 4.11 -12.66
C ALA A 185 -19.64 4.35 -14.17
N LEU A 186 -20.22 3.47 -14.99
CA LEU A 186 -20.21 3.61 -16.46
C LEU A 186 -20.93 4.87 -16.95
N ALA A 187 -21.99 5.30 -16.25
CA ALA A 187 -22.74 6.51 -16.59
C ALA A 187 -22.06 7.81 -16.12
N LEU A 188 -20.97 7.74 -15.35
CA LEU A 188 -20.36 8.91 -14.71
C LEU A 188 -19.86 9.95 -15.72
N ASP A 189 -19.18 9.50 -16.77
CA ASP A 189 -18.58 10.41 -17.75
C ASP A 189 -19.68 11.20 -18.50
N GLU A 190 -20.86 10.60 -18.75
CA GLU A 190 -22.02 11.31 -19.31
C GLU A 190 -22.60 12.39 -18.38
N GLN A 191 -22.42 12.24 -17.05
CA GLN A 191 -22.88 13.22 -16.07
C GLN A 191 -21.87 14.35 -15.86
N THR A 192 -20.66 14.21 -16.40
CA THR A 192 -19.55 15.13 -16.15
C THR A 192 -19.64 16.32 -17.09
N LYS A 193 -19.66 17.52 -16.50
CA LYS A 193 -19.63 18.77 -17.26
C LYS A 193 -18.17 19.18 -17.49
N PRO A 194 -17.69 19.29 -18.75
CA PRO A 194 -16.29 19.59 -19.04
C PRO A 194 -15.88 21.01 -18.65
N ASP A 195 -16.83 21.94 -18.56
CA ASP A 195 -16.56 23.35 -18.24
C ASP A 195 -16.37 23.62 -16.73
N ILE A 196 -16.53 22.61 -15.87
CA ILE A 196 -16.37 22.74 -14.41
C ILE A 196 -14.99 22.25 -14.01
N ASP A 197 -14.22 23.13 -13.35
CA ASP A 197 -12.98 22.73 -12.67
C ASP A 197 -13.31 22.00 -11.37
N TRP A 198 -13.30 20.67 -11.43
CA TRP A 198 -13.54 19.79 -10.29
C TRP A 198 -12.37 19.75 -9.29
N LEU A 199 -11.17 20.19 -9.68
CA LEU A 199 -10.01 20.31 -8.80
C LEU A 199 -9.97 21.64 -8.04
N ALA A 200 -10.76 22.63 -8.44
CA ALA A 200 -10.83 23.94 -7.76
C ALA A 200 -11.09 23.81 -6.24
N VAL A 201 -11.96 22.89 -5.83
CA VAL A 201 -12.24 22.65 -4.39
C VAL A 201 -11.02 22.07 -3.67
N VAL A 202 -10.25 21.23 -4.35
CA VAL A 202 -9.03 20.62 -3.84
C VAL A 202 -7.92 21.68 -3.73
N HIS A 203 -7.69 22.47 -4.77
CA HIS A 203 -6.72 23.56 -4.77
C HIS A 203 -7.02 24.59 -3.67
N LYS A 204 -8.28 24.99 -3.51
CA LYS A 204 -8.71 25.88 -2.43
C LYS A 204 -8.43 25.30 -1.04
N GLY A 205 -8.68 24.00 -0.86
CA GLY A 205 -8.36 23.31 0.39
C GLY A 205 -6.86 23.30 0.67
N LEU A 206 -6.04 23.03 -0.34
CA LEU A 206 -4.57 23.03 -0.22
C LEU A 206 -4.02 24.44 0.06
N GLU A 207 -4.58 25.48 -0.56
CA GLU A 207 -4.27 26.88 -0.24
C GLU A 207 -4.57 27.21 1.21
N ALA A 208 -5.72 26.77 1.72
CA ALA A 208 -6.10 26.99 3.12
C ALA A 208 -5.18 26.24 4.09
N LEU A 209 -4.69 25.06 3.74
CA LEU A 209 -3.67 24.34 4.52
C LEU A 209 -2.29 25.02 4.42
N GLY A 210 -1.85 25.39 3.21
CA GLY A 210 -0.55 26.01 2.95
C GLY A 210 -0.39 27.39 3.60
N ALA A 211 -1.45 28.21 3.60
CA ALA A 211 -1.46 29.49 4.31
C ALA A 211 -1.31 29.36 5.84
N ASN A 212 -1.58 28.15 6.36
CA ASN A 212 -1.56 27.81 7.77
C ASN A 212 -0.41 26.84 8.12
N ALA A 213 0.41 26.44 7.15
CA ALA A 213 1.40 25.40 7.33
C ALA A 213 2.64 25.95 8.05
N ASP A 214 2.80 25.57 9.31
CA ASP A 214 4.07 25.71 10.01
C ASP A 214 5.00 24.58 9.52
N HIS A 215 5.79 24.86 8.48
CA HIS A 215 6.70 23.90 7.85
C HIS A 215 7.89 23.48 8.74
N SER A 216 7.95 23.93 10.00
CA SER A 216 9.11 23.78 10.88
C SER A 216 9.08 22.57 11.82
N ILE A 217 8.07 21.70 11.78
CA ILE A 217 7.93 20.63 12.79
C ILE A 217 7.89 19.25 12.13
N TYR A 218 9.03 18.86 11.55
CA TYR A 218 9.41 17.44 11.45
C TYR A 218 9.94 17.01 12.82
N ARG A 219 9.02 16.75 13.75
CA ARG A 219 9.34 16.01 14.94
C ARG A 219 8.89 14.57 14.71
N PRO A 220 9.68 13.56 15.08
CA PRO A 220 9.12 12.26 15.39
C PRO A 220 8.09 12.53 16.49
N LEU A 221 6.80 12.43 16.19
CA LEU A 221 5.75 12.87 17.11
C LEU A 221 5.06 11.67 17.73
N GLY A 222 5.68 11.16 18.79
CA GLY A 222 5.09 10.23 19.74
C GLY A 222 4.74 10.94 21.04
N HIS A 223 3.76 10.42 21.78
CA HIS A 223 3.51 10.81 23.16
C HIS A 223 4.52 10.07 24.06
N SER A 224 5.49 10.73 24.67
CA SER A 224 6.19 10.17 25.83
C SER A 224 5.53 10.74 27.08
N ILE A 225 5.20 9.87 28.04
CA ILE A 225 4.60 10.26 29.33
C ILE A 225 5.60 11.10 30.17
N ASP A 226 6.90 11.09 29.82
CA ASP A 226 7.91 11.94 30.43
C ASP A 226 8.40 13.08 29.52
N ASP A 227 8.14 14.30 29.97
CA ASP A 227 8.46 15.61 29.37
C ASP A 227 9.98 15.90 29.32
N SER A 228 10.80 15.02 29.92
CA SER A 228 12.26 15.13 29.98
C SER A 228 12.98 14.56 28.76
N GLU A 229 12.43 13.53 28.09
CA GLU A 229 13.07 12.93 26.89
C GLU A 229 12.74 13.68 25.60
N SER A 230 11.60 14.36 25.54
CA SER A 230 11.30 15.32 24.45
C SER A 230 12.32 16.48 24.39
N ARG A 231 13.09 16.73 25.48
CA ARG A 231 14.17 17.72 25.49
C ARG A 231 15.50 17.21 24.94
N LEU A 232 15.75 15.90 24.91
CA LEU A 232 16.98 15.32 24.34
C LEU A 232 17.00 15.40 22.81
N ILE A 233 15.83 15.42 22.17
CA ILE A 233 15.69 15.70 20.73
C ILE A 233 15.92 17.20 20.43
N ASN A 234 15.87 18.06 21.46
CA ASN A 234 16.02 19.52 21.34
C ASN A 234 17.37 20.07 21.82
N SER A 235 18.31 19.23 22.29
CA SER A 235 19.64 19.72 22.69
C SER A 235 20.62 19.72 21.52
N ALA A 236 20.71 20.88 20.88
CA ALA A 236 21.93 21.45 20.28
C ALA A 236 22.83 20.52 19.46
N SER A 237 22.42 20.20 18.22
CA SER A 237 23.39 20.06 17.13
C SER A 237 23.13 21.17 16.10
N ALA A 238 24.19 21.87 15.68
CA ALA A 238 24.13 23.04 14.80
C ALA A 238 23.93 22.68 13.31
N GLN A 239 23.58 21.43 13.00
CA GLN A 239 23.41 20.92 11.64
C GLN A 239 21.92 20.59 11.41
N PRO A 240 21.35 20.91 10.23
CA PRO A 240 19.98 20.51 9.90
C PRO A 240 19.89 18.98 9.79
N MET A 241 19.13 18.36 10.69
CA MET A 241 18.88 16.92 10.74
C MET A 241 17.87 16.49 9.67
N SER A 242 18.09 15.34 9.02
CA SER A 242 17.13 14.80 8.05
C SER A 242 15.89 14.20 8.75
N PRO A 243 14.71 14.16 8.08
CA PRO A 243 13.52 13.49 8.62
C PRO A 243 13.76 12.03 9.02
N LEU A 244 14.54 11.28 8.21
CA LEU A 244 14.90 9.91 8.53
C LEU A 244 15.78 9.82 9.78
N GLU A 245 16.81 10.67 9.89
CA GLU A 245 17.69 10.69 11.07
C GLU A 245 16.89 10.96 12.34
N ALA A 246 15.98 11.95 12.31
CA ALA A 246 15.11 12.25 13.44
C ALA A 246 14.26 11.02 13.83
N CYS A 247 13.69 10.33 12.85
CA CYS A 247 12.89 9.13 13.06
C CYS A 247 13.71 8.00 13.70
N LEU A 248 14.93 7.75 13.22
CA LEU A 248 15.82 6.72 13.75
C LEU A 248 16.24 7.04 15.20
N ARG A 249 16.55 8.30 15.50
CA ARG A 249 16.82 8.74 16.89
C ARG A 249 15.62 8.48 17.80
N ALA A 250 14.41 8.77 17.35
CA ALA A 250 13.20 8.52 18.12
C ALA A 250 12.90 7.03 18.29
N LYS A 251 13.14 6.21 17.28
CA LYS A 251 12.98 4.75 17.38
C LYS A 251 14.00 4.14 18.32
N ALA A 252 15.25 4.59 18.24
CA ALA A 252 16.27 4.22 19.20
C ALA A 252 15.83 4.62 20.60
N ALA A 253 15.39 5.87 20.83
CA ALA A 253 14.93 6.39 22.13
C ALA A 253 13.73 5.62 22.71
N SER A 254 12.73 5.29 21.88
CA SER A 254 11.49 4.64 22.28
C SER A 254 11.20 3.38 21.44
N PRO A 255 11.91 2.26 21.66
CA PRO A 255 11.78 1.06 20.84
C PRO A 255 10.39 0.40 20.90
N LYS A 256 9.60 0.68 21.95
CA LYS A 256 8.22 0.21 22.13
C LYS A 256 7.18 1.03 21.38
N ALA A 257 7.56 2.19 20.85
CA ALA A 257 6.63 3.02 20.10
C ALA A 257 6.25 2.39 18.76
N TRP A 258 5.06 2.72 18.29
CA TRP A 258 4.55 2.22 17.02
C TRP A 258 4.99 3.16 15.90
N PHE A 259 5.64 2.59 14.88
CA PHE A 259 6.03 3.29 13.67
C PHE A 259 5.12 2.80 12.55
N VAL A 260 4.22 3.67 12.10
CA VAL A 260 3.10 3.31 11.24
C VAL A 260 3.22 4.02 9.90
N ALA A 261 3.06 3.27 8.81
CA ALA A 261 2.85 3.83 7.49
C ALA A 261 1.36 3.72 7.10
N GLY A 262 1.01 2.62 6.41
CA GLY A 262 -0.34 2.45 5.89
C GLY A 262 -1.44 2.18 6.92
N ALA A 263 -1.07 1.75 8.13
CA ALA A 263 -1.96 1.34 9.21
C ALA A 263 -2.91 0.17 8.90
N THR A 264 -2.74 -0.54 7.78
CA THR A 264 -3.66 -1.63 7.37
C THR A 264 -3.51 -2.93 8.17
N ASP A 265 -2.44 -3.06 8.95
CA ASP A 265 -2.27 -4.14 9.93
C ASP A 265 -2.31 -3.57 11.37
N LEU A 266 -1.41 -2.64 11.70
CA LEU A 266 -1.37 -1.99 13.03
C LEU A 266 -2.65 -1.25 13.40
N GLY A 267 -3.39 -0.69 12.44
CA GLY A 267 -4.68 -0.05 12.68
C GLY A 267 -5.75 -0.99 13.22
N LEU A 268 -5.63 -2.31 12.96
CA LEU A 268 -6.53 -3.32 13.53
C LEU A 268 -6.34 -3.48 15.03
N TYR A 269 -5.14 -3.22 15.54
CA TYR A 269 -4.89 -3.26 16.98
C TYR A 269 -5.62 -2.10 17.67
N LEU A 270 -5.71 -0.94 17.01
CA LEU A 270 -6.51 0.21 17.48
C LEU A 270 -8.01 -0.07 17.38
N SER A 271 -8.48 -0.50 16.19
CA SER A 271 -9.92 -0.58 15.90
C SER A 271 -10.61 -1.83 16.43
N ARG A 272 -9.91 -2.98 16.46
CA ARG A 272 -10.49 -4.29 16.84
C ARG A 272 -10.01 -4.78 18.21
N LYS A 273 -8.76 -4.49 18.56
CA LYS A 273 -8.20 -4.91 19.85
C LYS A 273 -8.24 -3.82 20.92
N HIS A 274 -8.54 -2.59 20.52
CA HIS A 274 -8.57 -1.40 21.40
C HIS A 274 -7.27 -1.23 22.18
N GLU A 275 -6.14 -1.64 21.58
CA GLU A 275 -4.81 -1.41 22.12
C GLU A 275 -4.44 0.06 21.93
N LYS A 276 -3.69 0.60 22.88
CA LYS A 276 -3.21 1.98 22.84
C LYS A 276 -1.69 1.99 22.87
N PRO A 277 -1.01 2.48 21.82
CA PRO A 277 0.43 2.63 21.86
C PRO A 277 0.83 3.69 22.87
N GLU A 278 2.01 3.51 23.48
CA GLU A 278 2.65 4.57 24.27
C GLU A 278 2.88 5.80 23.38
N ALA A 279 3.40 5.58 22.17
CA ALA A 279 3.69 6.59 21.17
C ALA A 279 3.43 6.05 19.76
N LEU A 280 3.04 6.92 18.84
CA LEU A 280 2.68 6.58 17.46
C LEU A 280 3.32 7.56 16.47
N PHE A 281 4.18 7.07 15.58
CA PHE A 281 4.92 7.86 14.60
C PHE A 281 4.45 7.54 13.18
N ASP A 282 4.11 8.55 12.37
CA ASP A 282 3.76 8.37 10.95
C ASP A 282 5.02 8.40 10.05
N LEU A 283 5.23 7.31 9.32
CA LEU A 283 6.36 7.14 8.38
C LEU A 283 6.06 7.69 6.99
N CYS A 284 4.79 7.91 6.62
CA CYS A 284 4.39 8.28 5.25
C CYS A 284 4.93 9.65 4.81
N ARG A 285 5.41 10.45 5.76
CA ARG A 285 5.92 11.80 5.53
C ARG A 285 7.44 11.85 5.44
N ILE A 286 8.16 10.75 5.65
CA ILE A 286 9.61 10.70 5.55
C ILE A 286 9.99 10.51 4.07
N PRO A 287 10.53 11.53 3.38
CA PRO A 287 10.80 11.43 1.94
C PRO A 287 11.72 10.25 1.57
N GLU A 288 12.71 9.96 2.42
CA GLU A 288 13.66 8.86 2.25
C GLU A 288 12.96 7.49 2.22
N LEU A 289 11.84 7.33 2.93
CA LEU A 289 11.05 6.09 2.95
C LEU A 289 9.99 6.01 1.83
N MET A 290 9.87 7.06 1.00
CA MET A 290 8.88 7.16 -0.07
C MET A 290 9.51 7.08 -1.47
N ILE A 291 10.83 6.91 -1.55
CA ILE A 291 11.57 6.91 -2.81
C ILE A 291 11.07 5.82 -3.76
N SER A 292 11.23 6.07 -5.04
CA SER A 292 11.19 5.06 -6.09
C SER A 292 12.23 5.47 -7.12
N ARG A 293 13.18 4.58 -7.39
CA ARG A 293 14.24 4.79 -8.38
C ARG A 293 14.40 3.50 -9.16
N HIS A 294 14.53 3.65 -10.47
CA HIS A 294 14.75 2.55 -11.38
C HIS A 294 16.01 2.83 -12.17
N ASP A 295 16.92 1.86 -12.17
CA ASP A 295 18.12 1.88 -13.01
C ASP A 295 18.30 0.50 -13.67
N GLU A 296 19.38 0.33 -14.43
CA GLU A 296 19.66 -0.93 -15.15
C GLU A 296 19.79 -2.16 -14.21
N SER A 297 20.11 -1.96 -12.92
CA SER A 297 20.22 -3.04 -11.95
C SER A 297 18.87 -3.45 -11.36
N GLY A 298 17.92 -2.52 -11.26
CA GLY A 298 16.61 -2.77 -10.69
C GLY A 298 15.95 -1.57 -10.04
N TRP A 299 14.88 -1.86 -9.32
CA TRP A 299 14.11 -0.90 -8.55
C TRP A 299 14.65 -0.76 -7.14
N ARG A 300 14.72 0.47 -6.63
CA ARG A 300 14.87 0.79 -5.21
C ARG A 300 13.64 1.51 -4.71
N ILE A 301 12.88 0.83 -3.87
CA ILE A 301 11.54 1.21 -3.44
C ILE A 301 11.56 1.51 -1.95
N GLY A 302 11.13 2.70 -1.54
CA GLY A 302 11.06 3.11 -0.15
C GLY A 302 10.02 2.30 0.65
N ALA A 303 10.33 1.97 1.89
CA ALA A 303 9.51 1.07 2.71
C ALA A 303 8.11 1.61 3.05
N ALA A 304 7.91 2.93 3.09
CA ALA A 304 6.62 3.55 3.35
C ALA A 304 5.78 3.77 2.07
N ARG A 305 6.33 3.43 0.89
CA ARG A 305 5.63 3.62 -0.39
C ARG A 305 4.35 2.76 -0.45
N PRO A 306 3.19 3.33 -0.83
CA PRO A 306 1.94 2.60 -0.98
C PRO A 306 2.02 1.47 -2.01
N LEU A 307 1.41 0.33 -1.70
CA LEU A 307 1.42 -0.86 -2.55
C LEU A 307 0.79 -0.61 -3.93
N GLU A 308 -0.22 0.25 -4.03
CA GLU A 308 -0.79 0.65 -5.33
C GLU A 308 0.29 1.19 -6.28
N LEU A 309 1.11 2.13 -5.82
CA LEU A 309 2.19 2.70 -6.63
C LEU A 309 3.30 1.68 -6.92
N VAL A 310 3.62 0.85 -5.93
CA VAL A 310 4.63 -0.21 -6.10
C VAL A 310 4.19 -1.20 -7.17
N PHE A 311 2.93 -1.60 -7.18
CA PHE A 311 2.42 -2.54 -8.18
C PHE A 311 2.37 -1.91 -9.58
N ASP A 312 1.92 -0.65 -9.70
CA ASP A 312 1.97 0.06 -10.99
C ASP A 312 3.40 0.13 -11.55
N GLU A 313 4.40 0.35 -10.68
CA GLU A 313 5.81 0.35 -11.05
C GLU A 313 6.30 -1.03 -11.48
N MET A 314 6.01 -2.07 -10.69
CA MET A 314 6.42 -3.44 -10.97
C MET A 314 5.80 -4.00 -12.26
N LEU A 315 4.57 -3.61 -12.59
CA LEU A 315 3.89 -4.06 -13.82
C LEU A 315 4.56 -3.56 -15.10
N ASN A 316 5.40 -2.51 -15.03
CA ASN A 316 6.19 -2.07 -16.19
C ASN A 316 7.27 -3.09 -16.57
N ASP A 317 7.90 -3.73 -15.58
CA ASP A 317 8.94 -4.75 -15.80
C ASP A 317 8.36 -6.17 -15.86
N TRP A 318 7.19 -6.38 -15.23
CA TRP A 318 6.57 -7.68 -15.01
C TRP A 318 5.06 -7.68 -15.29
N PRO A 319 4.63 -7.45 -16.54
CA PRO A 319 3.22 -7.36 -16.90
C PRO A 319 2.42 -8.63 -16.60
N GLU A 320 3.07 -9.79 -16.52
CA GLU A 320 2.46 -11.08 -16.16
C GLU A 320 1.88 -11.09 -14.73
N LEU A 321 2.27 -10.13 -13.88
CA LEU A 321 1.73 -9.98 -12.52
C LEU A 321 0.36 -9.30 -12.48
N GLN A 322 -0.18 -8.82 -13.60
CA GLN A 322 -1.43 -8.05 -13.66
C GLN A 322 -2.58 -8.72 -12.89
N GLU A 323 -2.77 -10.02 -13.10
CA GLU A 323 -3.84 -10.78 -12.45
C GLU A 323 -3.59 -10.93 -10.94
N TYR A 324 -2.34 -11.19 -10.55
CA TYR A 324 -1.95 -11.34 -9.14
C TYR A 324 -2.15 -10.05 -8.35
N VAL A 325 -1.76 -8.91 -8.94
CA VAL A 325 -1.96 -7.57 -8.38
C VAL A 325 -3.44 -7.23 -8.28
N ALA A 326 -4.25 -7.55 -9.30
CA ALA A 326 -5.68 -7.27 -9.31
C ALA A 326 -6.42 -7.97 -8.15
N GLN A 327 -5.97 -9.17 -7.75
CA GLN A 327 -6.51 -9.91 -6.62
C GLN A 327 -5.98 -9.45 -5.24
N PHE A 328 -5.01 -8.52 -5.19
CA PHE A 328 -4.46 -8.02 -3.93
C PHE A 328 -5.39 -6.97 -3.30
N ALA A 329 -6.18 -7.38 -2.32
CA ALA A 329 -7.07 -6.50 -1.52
C ALA A 329 -8.00 -5.62 -2.38
N GLY A 330 -8.78 -4.75 -1.74
CA GLY A 330 -9.45 -3.63 -2.42
C GLY A 330 -8.52 -2.42 -2.62
N ARG A 331 -8.85 -1.55 -3.59
CA ARG A 331 -8.13 -0.27 -3.81
C ARG A 331 -7.87 0.53 -2.53
N PRO A 332 -8.84 0.78 -1.61
CA PRO A 332 -8.59 1.58 -0.41
C PRO A 332 -7.51 1.01 0.52
N ILE A 333 -7.35 -0.32 0.53
CA ILE A 333 -6.26 -1.00 1.24
C ILE A 333 -4.95 -0.80 0.48
N ARG A 334 -4.89 -1.06 -0.84
CA ARG A 334 -3.67 -0.87 -1.65
C ARG A 334 -3.13 0.56 -1.62
N SER A 335 -4.02 1.55 -1.66
CA SER A 335 -3.65 2.97 -1.59
C SER A 335 -3.11 3.38 -0.21
N SER A 336 -3.36 2.57 0.83
CA SER A 336 -2.93 2.83 2.20
C SER A 336 -1.71 1.98 2.59
N ALA A 337 -1.79 0.67 2.42
CA ALA A 337 -0.79 -0.31 2.78
C ALA A 337 0.56 0.02 2.16
N SER A 338 1.63 -0.09 2.95
CA SER A 338 3.00 0.17 2.52
C SER A 338 3.76 -1.12 2.28
N LEU A 339 4.73 -1.13 1.36
CA LEU A 339 5.57 -2.31 1.07
C LEU A 339 6.29 -2.84 2.32
N GLY A 340 6.97 -1.96 3.07
CA GLY A 340 7.68 -2.34 4.29
C GLY A 340 6.75 -2.84 5.39
N GLY A 341 5.58 -2.20 5.56
CA GLY A 341 4.55 -2.69 6.48
C GLY A 341 4.03 -4.10 6.13
N ASN A 342 3.90 -4.43 4.85
CA ASN A 342 3.53 -5.78 4.41
C ASN A 342 4.61 -6.80 4.81
N LEU A 343 5.89 -6.48 4.58
CA LEU A 343 7.03 -7.32 4.94
C LEU A 343 7.18 -7.53 6.46
N VAL A 344 7.14 -6.44 7.24
CA VAL A 344 7.31 -6.48 8.70
C VAL A 344 6.19 -7.27 9.38
N SER A 345 4.99 -7.31 8.80
CA SER A 345 3.91 -8.16 9.32
C SER A 345 4.27 -9.65 9.34
N ALA A 346 5.20 -10.08 8.46
CA ALA A 346 5.61 -11.47 8.25
C ALA A 346 4.42 -12.44 8.26
N SER A 347 3.33 -12.01 7.61
CA SER A 347 2.10 -12.79 7.56
C SER A 347 2.33 -14.04 6.72
N PRO A 348 1.92 -15.25 7.17
CA PRO A 348 2.14 -16.49 6.42
C PRO A 348 1.44 -16.55 5.06
N ILE A 349 0.52 -15.61 4.84
CA ILE A 349 -0.36 -15.42 3.68
C ILE A 349 -0.12 -14.04 3.03
N GLY A 350 0.99 -13.38 3.36
CA GLY A 350 1.33 -12.07 2.81
C GLY A 350 1.77 -12.21 1.36
N ASP A 351 1.00 -11.68 0.43
CA ASP A 351 1.21 -11.89 -1.01
C ASP A 351 2.46 -11.18 -1.58
N CYS A 352 2.98 -10.12 -0.95
CA CYS A 352 4.22 -9.50 -1.43
C CYS A 352 5.47 -10.34 -1.10
N ILE A 353 5.44 -11.16 -0.05
CA ILE A 353 6.62 -11.89 0.42
C ILE A 353 7.06 -12.96 -0.60
N PRO A 354 6.18 -13.86 -1.12
CA PRO A 354 6.58 -14.82 -2.15
C PRO A 354 7.17 -14.14 -3.38
N LEU A 355 6.56 -13.04 -3.84
CA LEU A 355 7.01 -12.29 -5.02
C LEU A 355 8.42 -11.73 -4.84
N LEU A 356 8.65 -11.01 -3.73
CA LEU A 356 9.97 -10.43 -3.44
C LEU A 356 11.03 -11.51 -3.20
N TRP A 357 10.65 -12.64 -2.63
CA TRP A 357 11.59 -13.72 -2.33
C TRP A 357 12.07 -14.46 -3.57
N VAL A 358 11.18 -14.75 -4.54
CA VAL A 358 11.61 -15.40 -5.79
C VAL A 358 12.44 -14.49 -6.69
N LEU A 359 12.24 -13.18 -6.56
CA LEU A 359 13.02 -12.13 -7.23
C LEU A 359 14.34 -11.80 -6.52
N ASP A 360 14.73 -12.53 -5.47
CA ASP A 360 15.95 -12.27 -4.70
C ASP A 360 16.06 -10.82 -4.19
N ALA A 361 14.93 -10.24 -3.78
CA ALA A 361 14.89 -8.87 -3.27
C ALA A 361 15.79 -8.72 -2.02
N ARG A 362 16.33 -7.51 -1.85
CA ARG A 362 17.21 -7.17 -0.72
C ARG A 362 16.67 -5.99 0.06
N LEU A 363 16.80 -6.06 1.37
CA LEU A 363 16.25 -5.10 2.31
C LEU A 363 17.39 -4.30 2.92
N ARG A 364 17.34 -2.98 2.78
CA ARG A 364 18.27 -2.08 3.47
C ARG A 364 17.63 -1.58 4.75
N LEU A 365 18.21 -1.96 5.88
CA LEU A 365 17.78 -1.59 7.22
C LEU A 365 18.68 -0.48 7.76
N LYS A 366 18.10 0.43 8.55
CA LYS A 366 18.80 1.52 9.21
C LYS A 366 18.44 1.62 10.68
N SER A 367 19.42 1.97 11.50
CA SER A 367 19.26 2.28 12.93
C SER A 367 20.08 3.52 13.29
N TRP A 368 19.88 4.00 14.51
CA TRP A 368 20.68 5.08 15.09
C TRP A 368 21.59 4.52 16.19
N ASP A 369 22.90 4.60 16.00
CA ASP A 369 23.85 4.27 17.06
C ASP A 369 23.98 5.45 18.03
N ARG A 370 23.44 5.26 19.24
CA ARG A 370 23.46 6.27 20.30
C ARG A 370 24.87 6.57 20.82
N HIS A 371 25.81 5.63 20.73
CA HIS A 371 27.17 5.79 21.22
C HIS A 371 28.06 6.50 20.20
N ALA A 372 27.91 6.12 18.93
CA ALA A 372 28.68 6.69 17.83
C ALA A 372 28.05 7.97 17.24
N ASP A 373 26.83 8.32 17.66
CA ASP A 373 26.04 9.47 17.17
C ASP A 373 25.94 9.48 15.63
N MET A 374 25.66 8.32 15.04
CA MET A 374 25.58 8.14 13.59
C MET A 374 24.48 7.15 13.16
N ILE A 375 24.07 7.25 11.90
CA ILE A 375 23.20 6.25 11.26
C ILE A 375 24.05 5.03 10.90
N CYS A 376 23.58 3.85 11.31
CA CYS A 376 24.13 2.57 10.87
C CYS A 376 23.18 1.95 9.86
N ASP A 377 23.72 1.17 8.92
CA ASP A 377 22.93 0.41 7.97
C ASP A 377 23.45 -1.01 7.76
N ARG A 378 22.53 -1.93 7.45
CA ARG A 378 22.83 -3.29 7.02
C ARG A 378 21.86 -3.74 5.94
N GLU A 379 22.29 -4.69 5.14
CA GLU A 379 21.47 -5.30 4.09
C GLU A 379 21.14 -6.75 4.46
N LEU A 380 19.90 -7.17 4.20
CA LEU A 380 19.43 -8.55 4.40
C LEU A 380 18.76 -9.06 3.13
N THR A 381 18.96 -10.34 2.85
CA THR A 381 18.13 -11.09 1.91
C THR A 381 16.78 -11.45 2.54
N MET A 382 15.83 -11.89 1.71
CA MET A 382 14.54 -12.40 2.20
C MET A 382 14.68 -13.62 3.11
N ASP A 383 15.64 -14.51 2.85
CA ASP A 383 15.97 -15.68 3.67
C ASP A 383 16.49 -15.31 5.07
N GLU A 384 17.28 -14.24 5.15
CA GLU A 384 17.77 -13.73 6.43
C GLU A 384 16.68 -13.00 7.20
N PHE A 385 15.78 -12.29 6.48
CA PHE A 385 14.78 -11.44 7.09
C PHE A 385 13.57 -12.18 7.67
N ILE A 386 13.00 -13.17 6.98
CA ILE A 386 11.82 -13.91 7.46
C ILE A 386 12.26 -15.09 8.34
N LYS A 387 11.95 -15.04 9.65
CA LYS A 387 12.48 -16.00 10.64
C LYS A 387 11.47 -17.03 11.12
N GLY A 388 10.18 -16.75 11.00
CA GLY A 388 9.11 -17.63 11.49
C GLY A 388 7.74 -16.98 11.41
N TYR A 389 6.76 -17.58 12.08
CA TYR A 389 5.40 -17.05 12.18
C TYR A 389 5.38 -15.63 12.75
N ARG A 390 5.10 -14.63 11.91
CA ARG A 390 5.10 -13.20 12.27
C ARG A 390 6.39 -12.75 12.95
N GLN A 391 7.52 -13.31 12.54
CA GLN A 391 8.84 -13.01 13.09
C GLN A 391 9.80 -12.62 11.98
N THR A 392 10.50 -11.50 12.19
CA THR A 392 11.51 -10.98 11.26
C THR A 392 12.83 -10.73 11.99
N ASP A 393 13.92 -10.61 11.23
CA ASP A 393 15.22 -10.13 11.72
C ASP A 393 15.31 -8.59 11.73
N LEU A 394 14.22 -7.91 12.14
CA LEU A 394 14.21 -6.46 12.32
C LEU A 394 14.47 -6.13 13.79
N GLY A 395 15.58 -5.48 14.08
CA GLY A 395 15.90 -4.97 15.42
C GLY A 395 14.85 -3.98 15.92
N SER A 396 14.68 -3.90 17.24
CA SER A 396 13.67 -3.02 17.85
C SER A 396 13.90 -1.53 17.55
N ASP A 397 15.14 -1.15 17.25
CA ASP A 397 15.61 0.18 16.88
C ASP A 397 15.80 0.38 15.36
N GLU A 398 15.55 -0.65 14.55
CA GLU A 398 15.76 -0.64 13.10
C GLU A 398 14.50 -0.34 12.29
N LEU A 399 14.64 0.39 11.19
CA LEU A 399 13.63 0.55 10.16
C LEU A 399 14.13 -0.02 8.83
N ILE A 400 13.23 -0.60 8.04
CA ILE A 400 13.51 -0.80 6.61
C ILE A 400 13.50 0.57 5.95
N GLU A 401 14.61 0.98 5.33
CA GLU A 401 14.68 2.20 4.52
C GLU A 401 14.07 1.93 3.14
N SER A 402 14.58 0.90 2.46
CA SER A 402 14.22 0.57 1.09
C SER A 402 14.36 -0.92 0.79
N ILE A 403 13.61 -1.36 -0.22
CA ILE A 403 13.63 -2.68 -0.81
C ILE A 403 14.22 -2.55 -2.22
N TRP A 404 15.27 -3.29 -2.51
CA TRP A 404 15.81 -3.43 -3.86
C TRP A 404 15.23 -4.68 -4.54
N VAL A 405 14.75 -4.52 -5.76
CA VAL A 405 14.15 -5.60 -6.58
C VAL A 405 14.81 -5.56 -7.95
N PRO A 406 15.39 -6.66 -8.45
CA PRO A 406 16.03 -6.65 -9.76
C PRO A 406 15.03 -6.43 -10.89
N THR A 407 15.49 -5.78 -11.96
CA THR A 407 14.73 -5.67 -13.22
C THR A 407 14.69 -7.00 -13.96
N SER A 408 13.68 -7.16 -14.81
CA SER A 408 13.56 -8.31 -15.70
C SER A 408 14.78 -8.45 -16.61
N SER A 409 15.59 -9.49 -16.39
CA SER A 409 16.67 -9.87 -17.29
C SER A 409 16.13 -10.66 -18.47
N LYS A 410 16.76 -10.54 -19.65
CA LYS A 410 16.34 -11.24 -20.87
C LYS A 410 16.18 -12.75 -20.63
N GLY A 411 14.96 -13.26 -20.79
CA GLY A 411 14.62 -14.68 -20.64
C GLY A 411 14.16 -15.12 -19.24
N LEU A 412 14.20 -14.23 -18.24
CA LEU A 412 13.60 -14.47 -16.93
C LEU A 412 12.09 -14.17 -17.01
N GLN A 413 11.28 -15.08 -16.51
CA GLN A 413 9.82 -14.99 -16.50
C GLN A 413 9.28 -15.10 -15.08
N LEU A 414 8.11 -14.51 -14.86
CA LEU A 414 7.34 -14.68 -13.64
C LEU A 414 6.03 -15.40 -13.93
N HIS A 415 5.68 -16.31 -13.02
CA HIS A 415 4.35 -16.90 -12.96
C HIS A 415 3.82 -16.76 -11.54
N ALA A 416 2.70 -16.08 -11.38
CA ALA A 416 2.09 -15.80 -10.08
C ALA A 416 0.62 -16.22 -10.06
N ARG A 417 0.23 -16.90 -8.98
CA ARG A 417 -1.14 -17.37 -8.74
C ARG A 417 -1.55 -17.10 -7.31
N LYS A 418 -2.78 -16.62 -7.15
CA LYS A 418 -3.45 -16.46 -5.87
C LYS A 418 -4.76 -17.23 -5.91
N VAL A 419 -5.02 -18.00 -4.86
CA VAL A 419 -6.26 -18.75 -4.69
C VAL A 419 -6.89 -18.33 -3.37
N SER A 420 -8.12 -17.82 -3.45
CA SER A 420 -8.94 -17.34 -2.33
C SER A 420 -10.40 -17.74 -2.55
N LYS A 421 -11.29 -17.50 -1.57
CA LYS A 421 -12.72 -17.86 -1.72
C LYS A 421 -13.45 -16.89 -2.64
N ARG A 422 -13.02 -15.63 -2.64
CA ARG A 422 -13.45 -14.60 -3.57
C ARG A 422 -12.26 -14.15 -4.41
N TRP A 423 -12.56 -13.67 -5.61
CA TRP A 423 -11.55 -13.13 -6.51
C TRP A 423 -10.92 -11.83 -5.98
N GLU A 424 -11.75 -10.88 -5.56
CA GLU A 424 -11.31 -9.57 -5.07
C GLU A 424 -11.45 -9.45 -3.56
N ASP A 425 -10.54 -8.66 -2.97
CA ASP A 425 -10.56 -8.27 -1.56
C ASP A 425 -10.76 -9.44 -0.60
N ASP A 426 -9.96 -10.48 -0.83
CA ASP A 426 -9.92 -11.68 0.01
C ASP A 426 -8.49 -12.08 0.31
N ILE A 427 -8.37 -12.77 1.42
CA ILE A 427 -7.12 -13.26 1.96
C ILE A 427 -6.77 -14.57 1.26
N SER A 428 -5.51 -14.71 0.84
CA SER A 428 -5.01 -15.92 0.18
C SER A 428 -5.21 -17.17 1.04
N SER A 429 -5.79 -18.20 0.43
CA SER A 429 -5.72 -19.58 0.91
C SER A 429 -4.36 -20.18 0.56
N VAL A 430 -3.95 -20.00 -0.69
CA VAL A 430 -2.61 -20.33 -1.20
C VAL A 430 -2.22 -19.23 -2.19
N SER A 431 -0.97 -18.77 -2.12
CA SER A 431 -0.34 -18.03 -3.20
C SER A 431 0.93 -18.73 -3.63
N MET A 432 1.22 -18.73 -4.92
CA MET A 432 2.43 -19.28 -5.51
C MET A 432 3.03 -18.24 -6.43
N VAL A 433 4.33 -18.02 -6.31
CA VAL A 433 5.08 -17.20 -7.26
C VAL A 433 6.32 -17.97 -7.67
N VAL A 434 6.61 -17.95 -8.97
CA VAL A 434 7.74 -18.64 -9.58
C VAL A 434 8.50 -17.66 -10.47
N ALA A 435 9.80 -17.53 -10.25
CA ALA A 435 10.71 -16.87 -11.18
C ALA A 435 11.55 -17.94 -11.89
N PHE A 436 11.50 -17.98 -13.22
CA PHE A 436 12.15 -19.06 -13.96
C PHE A 436 12.65 -18.63 -15.34
N SER A 437 13.65 -19.35 -15.83
CA SER A 437 14.02 -19.35 -17.24
C SER A 437 14.24 -20.80 -17.69
N VAL A 438 13.77 -21.12 -18.90
CA VAL A 438 13.82 -22.47 -19.45
C VAL A 438 14.31 -22.42 -20.90
N ASN A 439 15.28 -23.24 -21.25
CA ASN A 439 15.81 -23.26 -22.61
C ASN A 439 15.05 -24.21 -23.54
N ALA A 440 15.43 -24.22 -24.82
CA ALA A 440 14.84 -25.05 -25.86
C ALA A 440 14.91 -26.57 -25.59
N ASN A 441 15.83 -27.00 -24.73
CA ASN A 441 16.03 -28.40 -24.34
C ASN A 441 15.28 -28.78 -23.06
N ARG A 442 14.30 -27.96 -22.64
CA ARG A 442 13.48 -28.20 -21.44
C ARG A 442 14.30 -28.23 -20.14
N VAL A 443 15.38 -27.44 -20.07
CA VAL A 443 16.20 -27.32 -18.86
C VAL A 443 15.96 -25.97 -18.22
N PHE A 444 15.68 -25.96 -16.91
CA PHE A 444 15.63 -24.74 -16.13
C PHE A 444 17.05 -24.17 -15.94
N GLU A 445 17.26 -22.93 -16.36
CA GLU A 445 18.52 -22.18 -16.18
C GLU A 445 18.46 -21.26 -14.95
N ARG A 446 17.25 -20.79 -14.63
CA ARG A 446 16.91 -20.13 -13.36
C ARG A 446 15.62 -20.73 -12.85
N LEU A 447 15.54 -20.97 -11.55
CA LEU A 447 14.30 -21.37 -10.88
C LEU A 447 14.29 -20.87 -9.42
N SER A 448 13.26 -20.14 -9.06
CA SER A 448 12.90 -19.77 -7.69
C SER A 448 11.41 -20.02 -7.50
N ILE A 449 11.01 -20.75 -6.46
CA ILE A 449 9.59 -21.08 -6.22
C ILE A 449 9.25 -20.78 -4.75
N ALA A 450 8.29 -19.88 -4.54
CA ALA A 450 7.79 -19.56 -3.20
C ALA A 450 6.27 -19.71 -3.09
N PHE A 451 5.82 -20.08 -1.90
CA PHE A 451 4.42 -20.27 -1.56
C PHE A 451 4.03 -19.54 -0.28
N GLY A 452 2.86 -18.87 -0.31
CA GLY A 452 2.16 -18.34 0.86
C GLY A 452 0.95 -19.21 1.24
N GLY A 453 0.60 -19.23 2.51
CA GLY A 453 -0.55 -19.98 3.06
C GLY A 453 -0.30 -21.48 3.25
N VAL A 454 0.93 -21.96 3.05
CA VAL A 454 1.22 -23.41 2.98
C VAL A 454 2.00 -23.93 4.18
N ALA A 455 2.39 -23.05 5.10
CA ALA A 455 3.11 -23.36 6.33
C ALA A 455 2.85 -22.25 7.37
N GLU A 456 3.55 -22.29 8.50
CA GLU A 456 3.53 -21.23 9.52
C GLU A 456 4.14 -19.90 9.03
N GLN A 457 4.83 -19.92 7.89
CA GLN A 457 5.35 -18.74 7.21
C GLN A 457 5.27 -18.96 5.69
N VAL A 458 5.51 -17.89 4.93
CA VAL A 458 5.82 -18.03 3.51
C VAL A 458 7.10 -18.85 3.38
N ILE A 459 7.17 -19.76 2.41
CA ILE A 459 8.33 -20.61 2.19
C ILE A 459 8.80 -20.52 0.75
N ARG A 460 10.12 -20.34 0.56
CA ARG A 460 10.80 -20.62 -0.69
C ARG A 460 11.34 -22.06 -0.65
N ILE A 461 11.00 -22.87 -1.65
CA ILE A 461 11.26 -24.32 -1.63
C ILE A 461 12.60 -24.63 -2.29
N HIS A 462 13.70 -24.29 -1.63
CA HIS A 462 15.08 -24.52 -2.11
C HIS A 462 15.38 -25.98 -2.51
N ALA A 463 14.77 -26.95 -1.82
CA ALA A 463 14.92 -28.37 -2.15
C ALA A 463 14.32 -28.72 -3.53
N LEU A 464 13.20 -28.09 -3.88
CA LEU A 464 12.55 -28.25 -5.18
C LEU A 464 13.36 -27.54 -6.27
N GLU A 465 13.86 -26.34 -5.99
CA GLU A 465 14.76 -25.60 -6.88
C GLU A 465 16.01 -26.43 -7.21
N SER A 466 16.67 -26.96 -6.17
CA SER A 466 17.89 -27.77 -6.29
C SER A 466 17.65 -29.07 -7.07
N LEU A 467 16.45 -29.65 -6.97
CA LEU A 467 16.10 -30.88 -7.67
C LEU A 467 15.90 -30.66 -9.18
N LEU A 468 15.34 -29.52 -9.57
CA LEU A 468 14.91 -29.24 -10.94
C LEU A 468 15.95 -28.46 -11.77
N LEU A 469 16.74 -27.60 -11.13
CA LEU A 469 17.69 -26.72 -11.81
C LEU A 469 18.75 -27.53 -12.59
N GLY A 470 19.03 -27.13 -13.83
CA GLY A 470 20.03 -27.79 -14.67
C GLY A 470 19.66 -29.19 -15.18
N ARG A 471 18.43 -29.66 -14.92
CA ARG A 471 17.93 -30.97 -15.39
C ARG A 471 16.84 -30.82 -16.44
N ILE A 472 16.77 -31.80 -17.35
CA ILE A 472 15.73 -31.89 -18.36
C ILE A 472 14.41 -32.24 -17.69
N ILE A 473 13.39 -31.42 -17.90
CA ILE A 473 12.03 -31.65 -17.42
C ILE A 473 11.49 -32.93 -18.08
N SER A 474 11.16 -33.90 -17.24
CA SER A 474 10.69 -35.23 -17.62
C SER A 474 9.69 -35.75 -16.58
N GLU A 475 8.77 -36.62 -16.99
CA GLU A 475 7.75 -37.19 -16.11
C GLU A 475 8.32 -37.84 -14.84
N PRO A 476 9.40 -38.65 -14.87
CA PRO A 476 9.98 -39.20 -13.64
C PRO A 476 10.52 -38.13 -12.68
N LEU A 477 11.09 -37.05 -13.22
CA LEU A 477 11.57 -35.93 -12.42
C LEU A 477 10.41 -35.14 -11.79
N LEU A 478 9.31 -34.97 -12.51
CA LEU A 478 8.13 -34.28 -12.00
C LEU A 478 7.44 -35.07 -10.88
N LEU A 479 7.41 -36.40 -10.97
CA LEU A 479 6.93 -37.25 -9.88
C LEU A 479 7.78 -37.08 -8.60
N GLU A 480 9.11 -37.08 -8.73
CA GLU A 480 10.03 -36.83 -7.61
C GLU A 480 9.84 -35.41 -7.03
N ALA A 481 9.64 -34.42 -7.90
CA ALA A 481 9.35 -33.04 -7.52
C ALA A 481 8.04 -32.90 -6.73
N GLY A 482 6.99 -33.61 -7.15
CA GLY A 482 5.71 -33.69 -6.43
C GLY A 482 5.89 -34.25 -5.01
N ASP A 483 6.68 -35.31 -4.84
CA ASP A 483 6.99 -35.87 -3.52
C ASP A 483 7.73 -34.89 -2.60
N VAL A 484 8.68 -34.13 -3.16
CA VAL A 484 9.39 -33.08 -2.42
C VAL A 484 8.43 -31.97 -2.01
N LEU A 485 7.58 -31.50 -2.92
CA LEU A 485 6.59 -30.46 -2.65
C LEU A 485 5.65 -30.87 -1.51
N GLN A 486 5.11 -32.10 -1.54
CA GLN A 486 4.20 -32.61 -0.51
C GLN A 486 4.85 -32.71 0.89
N LYS A 487 6.17 -32.96 0.97
CA LYS A 487 6.91 -33.00 2.24
C LYS A 487 7.13 -31.60 2.84
N MET A 488 7.28 -30.60 1.98
CA MET A 488 7.59 -29.22 2.36
C MET A 488 6.33 -28.40 2.70
N VAL A 489 5.20 -28.70 2.05
CA VAL A 489 3.90 -28.07 2.31
C VAL A 489 3.28 -28.66 3.59
N ARG A 490 3.24 -27.85 4.66
CA ARG A 490 2.72 -28.21 5.99
C ARG A 490 1.65 -27.21 6.47
N PRO A 491 0.53 -27.08 5.75
CA PRO A 491 -0.48 -26.06 6.04
C PRO A 491 -1.25 -26.37 7.32
N ILE A 492 -1.78 -25.32 7.93
CA ILE A 492 -2.67 -25.37 9.10
C ILE A 492 -4.10 -25.14 8.62
N ASP A 493 -5.06 -25.88 9.19
CA ASP A 493 -6.49 -25.65 8.96
C ASP A 493 -6.93 -24.31 9.56
N ASP A 494 -7.71 -23.53 8.82
CA ASP A 494 -8.37 -22.34 9.36
C ASP A 494 -9.63 -21.96 8.55
N ALA A 495 -10.23 -20.82 8.90
CA ALA A 495 -11.45 -20.31 8.27
C ALA A 495 -11.34 -20.08 6.75
N ARG A 496 -10.14 -19.96 6.19
CA ARG A 496 -9.88 -19.69 4.77
C ARG A 496 -9.89 -20.97 3.96
N ALA A 497 -9.21 -22.01 4.44
CA ALA A 497 -9.13 -23.30 3.76
C ALA A 497 -8.60 -24.40 4.69
N SER A 498 -8.99 -25.64 4.41
CA SER A 498 -8.42 -26.81 5.07
C SER A 498 -6.99 -27.10 4.59
N ALA A 499 -6.21 -27.76 5.44
CA ALA A 499 -4.86 -28.21 5.13
C ALA A 499 -4.85 -29.18 3.93
N ALA A 500 -5.85 -30.06 3.82
CA ALA A 500 -6.00 -30.97 2.68
C ALA A 500 -6.25 -30.21 1.36
N TYR A 501 -7.14 -29.21 1.37
CA TYR A 501 -7.40 -28.38 0.21
C TYR A 501 -6.15 -27.61 -0.22
N ARG A 502 -5.42 -27.01 0.72
CA ARG A 502 -4.17 -26.28 0.44
C ARG A 502 -3.13 -27.18 -0.22
N ARG A 503 -2.92 -28.41 0.28
CA ARG A 503 -1.99 -29.38 -0.34
C ARG A 503 -2.37 -29.72 -1.77
N ALA A 504 -3.66 -29.94 -2.02
CA ALA A 504 -4.16 -30.22 -3.37
C ALA A 504 -3.93 -29.03 -4.29
N ILE A 505 -4.28 -27.82 -3.86
CA ILE A 505 -4.06 -26.60 -4.65
C ILE A 505 -2.58 -26.36 -4.94
N CYS A 506 -1.67 -26.58 -3.97
CA CYS A 506 -0.23 -26.46 -4.23
C CYS A 506 0.24 -27.39 -5.36
N HIS A 507 -0.28 -28.62 -5.40
CA HIS A 507 0.03 -29.56 -6.45
C HIS A 507 -0.49 -29.09 -7.81
N GLU A 508 -1.77 -28.70 -7.88
CA GLU A 508 -2.38 -28.20 -9.13
C GLU A 508 -1.67 -26.95 -9.67
N LEU A 509 -1.32 -26.00 -8.80
CA LEU A 509 -0.57 -24.80 -9.18
C LEU A 509 0.82 -25.15 -9.70
N PHE A 510 1.49 -26.14 -9.09
CA PHE A 510 2.79 -26.61 -9.58
C PHE A 510 2.68 -27.26 -10.97
N GLU A 511 1.69 -28.13 -11.20
CA GLU A 511 1.43 -28.73 -12.51
C GLU A 511 1.08 -27.70 -13.58
N GLU A 512 0.28 -26.68 -13.23
CA GLU A 512 -0.01 -25.54 -14.10
C GLU A 512 1.27 -24.81 -14.51
N PHE A 513 2.13 -24.49 -13.54
CA PHE A 513 3.44 -23.86 -13.79
C PHE A 513 4.30 -24.70 -14.74
N ILE A 514 4.40 -26.01 -14.52
CA ILE A 514 5.21 -26.89 -15.37
C ILE A 514 4.68 -26.89 -16.81
N THR A 515 3.37 -26.88 -17.00
CA THR A 515 2.74 -26.78 -18.32
C THR A 515 3.16 -25.49 -19.04
N ILE A 516 3.16 -24.36 -18.32
CA ILE A 516 3.60 -23.06 -18.84
C ILE A 516 5.09 -23.09 -19.20
N ALA A 517 5.93 -23.64 -18.34
CA ALA A 517 7.36 -23.78 -18.61
C ALA A 517 7.63 -24.65 -19.87
N MET A 518 6.84 -25.70 -20.09
CA MET A 518 6.93 -26.53 -21.29
C MET A 518 6.50 -25.83 -22.58
N ALA A 519 5.43 -25.02 -22.50
CA ALA A 519 5.00 -24.19 -23.61
C ALA A 519 6.09 -23.17 -23.99
N GLN A 520 6.71 -22.53 -23.00
CA GLN A 520 7.79 -21.57 -23.23
C GLN A 520 9.03 -22.19 -23.86
N SER A 521 9.46 -23.35 -23.35
CA SER A 521 10.58 -24.10 -23.93
C SER A 521 10.35 -24.38 -25.42
N THR A 522 9.11 -24.74 -25.79
CA THR A 522 8.73 -24.99 -27.19
C THR A 522 8.76 -23.71 -28.04
N ALA A 523 8.35 -22.56 -27.50
CA ALA A 523 8.45 -21.27 -28.18
C ALA A 523 9.91 -20.89 -28.43
N ASN A 524 10.78 -21.05 -27.43
CA ASN A 524 12.22 -20.78 -27.54
C ASN A 524 12.90 -21.66 -28.60
N SER A 525 12.46 -22.92 -28.77
CA SER A 525 12.96 -23.80 -29.83
C SER A 525 12.60 -23.31 -31.24
N LYS A 526 11.43 -22.67 -31.41
CA LYS A 526 11.01 -22.13 -32.72
C LYS A 526 11.80 -20.88 -33.09
N GLU A 527 12.08 -20.00 -32.13
CA GLU A 527 12.90 -18.81 -32.36
C GLU A 527 14.34 -19.14 -32.78
N LEU A 528 14.92 -20.23 -32.29
CA LEU A 528 16.25 -20.69 -32.69
C LEU A 528 16.29 -21.35 -34.08
N SER A 529 15.13 -21.72 -34.64
CA SER A 529 15.00 -22.35 -35.96
C SER A 529 14.75 -21.36 -37.11
N HIS A 530 14.62 -20.08 -36.77
CA HIS A 530 14.54 -18.94 -37.68
C HIS A 530 15.83 -18.11 -37.59
#